data_AF-A0A437D137-F1
#
_entry.id   AF-A0A437D137-F1
#
_cell.length_a   1.000
_cell.length_b   1.000
_cell.length_c   1.000
_cell.angle_alpha   90.00
_cell.angle_beta   90.00
_cell.angle_gamma   90.00
#
_symmetry.space_group_name_H-M   'P 1'
#
loop_
_entity.id
_entity.type
_entity.pdbx_description
1 polymer ?
#
loop_
_entity_poly.entity_id
_entity_poly.type
_entity_poly.pdbx_seq_one_letter_code
_entity_poly.pdbx_strand_id
1 'polypeptide(L)'
;MSSLLGRQDSIKNLRKDLMDIQGAILDVLSRTGAVCASSWKFPDKPSCHIDIVALLEEYDFVEGEDDYNQHSHVVLLEMMIDRLLLLLQSVSVYAEQQMGVYRPEGATQTGGKSVGLVVRNYWGDLCQFANEKEVFKNIAKKTKSFEPDESNALSFLKSSSTTCSRHSSMSWSSTSSFKFMQQNDIAISSPEPTPFCPKTTCHNVSCQTARTSLTPCDACRQVQSLLRKTGESLIDLLQSEGLPSSLQSLSADVDETVRVGHMPAADVAQWANEQLRDMRRLAKHLQDVRGTVVPLQDRVAAAEIEREAIRAELETVQKEFKQQLEKQQADIEQLEFSRQEAERSAKETEQKQQEEHKQLQKEICSSEETNARLREKVALHQETIHTLECEKNLLQENVKKLQTDQEAFYQQQQKIYQLEKQISDTQLLLDKERAKYQSACRQQESTQVKQKRLLKRVEELDEECEELKKQLVDSEEAQIKLDNELQQMKQTRITQKQDLCVELQKKNQRLETREGELKRQVSELTDHVRALRDRERLLVAFPELQNWAQPQTTGNVLLDMERQLQANSIRVNILQQENTTLHKSLQKLRKAAQPNCSKKSLLQRELIPSSSHDMQL
;
A
#
# COMPACT_ATOMS: atom_id res chain seq x y z
N MET A 1 31.72 -34.45 7.60
CA MET A 1 32.09 -33.74 6.35
C MET A 1 32.14 -34.67 5.14
N SER A 2 32.42 -35.97 5.30
CA SER A 2 32.50 -36.96 4.19
C SER A 2 31.28 -37.04 3.27
N SER A 3 30.06 -36.86 3.77
CA SER A 3 28.78 -36.98 3.03
C SER A 3 28.53 -35.94 1.91
N LEU A 4 29.55 -35.18 1.51
CA LEU A 4 29.55 -34.22 0.40
C LEU A 4 30.60 -34.55 -0.69
N LEU A 5 31.62 -35.34 -0.36
CA LEU A 5 32.61 -35.82 -1.32
C LEU A 5 32.03 -37.00 -2.14
N GLY A 6 32.63 -37.31 -3.28
CA GLY A 6 32.22 -38.44 -4.14
C GLY A 6 30.89 -38.30 -4.89
N ARG A 7 30.12 -37.21 -4.70
CA ARG A 7 28.84 -37.03 -5.41
C ARG A 7 29.03 -36.95 -6.93
N GLN A 8 28.18 -37.67 -7.67
CA GLN A 8 28.22 -37.77 -9.13
C GLN A 8 28.23 -36.39 -9.83
N ASP A 9 27.34 -35.48 -9.43
CA ASP A 9 27.26 -34.14 -10.04
C ASP A 9 28.52 -33.31 -9.81
N SER A 10 29.13 -33.42 -8.62
CA SER A 10 30.37 -32.74 -8.30
C SER A 10 31.55 -33.27 -9.12
N ILE A 11 31.63 -34.60 -9.28
CA ILE A 11 32.63 -35.24 -10.15
C ILE A 11 32.43 -34.79 -11.60
N LYS A 12 31.20 -34.88 -12.13
CA LYS A 12 30.87 -34.43 -13.50
C LYS A 12 31.23 -32.96 -13.75
N ASN A 13 30.97 -32.07 -12.79
CA ASN A 13 31.34 -30.65 -12.89
C ASN A 13 32.86 -30.47 -12.88
N LEU A 14 33.59 -31.06 -11.92
CA LEU A 14 35.06 -30.96 -11.85
C LEU A 14 35.74 -31.47 -13.13
N ARG A 15 35.22 -32.54 -13.74
CA ARG A 15 35.68 -33.08 -15.03
C ARG A 15 35.53 -32.07 -16.17
N LYS A 16 34.40 -31.35 -16.21
CA LYS A 16 34.15 -30.27 -17.17
C LYS A 16 35.04 -29.06 -16.91
N ASP A 17 35.13 -28.62 -15.66
CA ASP A 17 35.92 -27.44 -15.26
C ASP A 17 37.42 -27.67 -15.58
N LEU A 18 37.92 -28.89 -15.38
CA LEU A 18 39.27 -29.30 -15.80
C LEU A 18 39.48 -29.20 -17.32
N MET A 19 38.50 -29.60 -18.14
CA MET A 19 38.57 -29.47 -19.60
C MET A 19 38.52 -28.01 -20.05
N ASP A 20 37.64 -27.19 -19.43
CA ASP A 20 37.53 -25.76 -19.74
C ASP A 20 38.83 -25.01 -19.35
N ILE A 21 39.43 -25.33 -18.20
CA ILE A 21 40.73 -24.78 -17.77
C ILE A 21 41.87 -25.27 -18.69
N GLN A 22 41.90 -26.56 -19.07
CA GLN A 22 42.91 -27.10 -19.99
C GLN A 22 42.79 -26.45 -21.38
N GLY A 23 41.58 -26.12 -21.85
CA GLY A 23 41.34 -25.32 -23.05
C GLY A 23 41.93 -23.91 -22.95
N ALA A 24 41.75 -23.22 -21.82
CA ALA A 24 42.35 -21.92 -21.57
C ALA A 24 43.89 -21.97 -21.49
N ILE A 25 44.45 -23.03 -20.90
CA ILE A 25 45.91 -23.28 -20.87
C ILE A 25 46.44 -23.44 -22.30
N LEU A 26 45.75 -24.20 -23.16
CA LEU A 26 46.16 -24.40 -24.56
C LEU A 26 46.12 -23.10 -25.38
N ASP A 27 45.15 -22.21 -25.16
CA ASP A 27 45.13 -20.89 -25.81
C ASP A 27 46.34 -20.03 -25.41
N VAL A 28 46.71 -20.01 -24.12
CA VAL A 28 47.90 -19.28 -23.65
C VAL A 28 49.19 -19.92 -24.19
N LEU A 29 49.34 -21.25 -24.09
CA LEU A 29 50.50 -21.98 -24.57
C LEU A 29 50.70 -21.86 -26.09
N SER A 30 49.62 -21.70 -26.87
CA SER A 30 49.70 -21.42 -28.32
C SER A 30 50.42 -20.11 -28.65
N ARG A 31 50.51 -19.18 -27.68
CA ARG A 31 51.11 -17.85 -27.82
C ARG A 31 52.47 -17.76 -27.11
N THR A 32 52.67 -18.47 -26.00
CA THR A 32 53.93 -18.46 -25.24
C THR A 32 54.95 -19.49 -25.69
N GLY A 33 54.52 -20.55 -26.37
CA GLY A 33 55.27 -21.80 -26.44
C GLY A 33 55.17 -22.61 -25.13
N ALA A 34 55.82 -23.77 -25.10
CA ALA A 34 55.76 -24.70 -23.97
C ALA A 34 56.45 -24.14 -22.71
N VAL A 35 55.72 -24.09 -21.60
CA VAL A 35 56.22 -23.57 -20.31
C VAL A 35 56.87 -24.70 -19.50
N CYS A 36 58.18 -24.60 -19.28
CA CYS A 36 58.97 -25.56 -18.51
C CYS A 36 58.73 -25.46 -16.99
N ALA A 37 57.60 -25.98 -16.53
CA ALA A 37 57.24 -26.10 -15.11
C ALA A 37 56.95 -27.55 -14.72
N SER A 38 57.44 -27.99 -13.56
CA SER A 38 56.98 -29.23 -12.91
C SER A 38 55.52 -29.10 -12.49
N SER A 39 54.78 -30.21 -12.53
CA SER A 39 53.44 -30.29 -11.94
C SER A 39 53.51 -30.15 -10.42
N TRP A 40 52.46 -29.58 -9.84
CA TRP A 40 52.25 -29.51 -8.39
C TRP A 40 51.73 -30.85 -7.84
N LYS A 41 50.83 -31.53 -8.58
CA LYS A 41 50.28 -32.84 -8.20
C LYS A 41 51.23 -34.01 -8.51
N PHE A 42 52.01 -33.92 -9.59
CA PHE A 42 52.97 -34.94 -10.02
C PHE A 42 54.37 -34.34 -10.23
N PRO A 43 55.14 -34.01 -9.17
CA PRO A 43 56.40 -33.25 -9.28
C PRO A 43 57.43 -33.80 -10.27
N ASP A 44 57.46 -35.12 -10.47
CA ASP A 44 58.35 -35.82 -11.40
C ASP A 44 57.97 -35.66 -12.88
N LYS A 45 56.79 -35.09 -13.17
CA LYS A 45 56.28 -34.83 -14.52
C LYS A 45 56.24 -33.32 -14.82
N PRO A 46 56.70 -32.87 -16.01
CA PRO A 46 56.45 -31.51 -16.46
C PRO A 46 54.95 -31.31 -16.70
N SER A 47 54.40 -30.21 -16.18
CA SER A 47 52.96 -29.95 -16.09
C SER A 47 52.26 -29.86 -17.45
N CYS A 48 52.99 -29.46 -18.49
CA CYS A 48 52.53 -29.41 -19.88
C CYS A 48 52.42 -30.79 -20.57
N HIS A 49 53.03 -31.85 -20.03
CA HIS A 49 52.95 -33.22 -20.58
C HIS A 49 52.03 -34.15 -19.75
N ILE A 50 51.15 -33.58 -18.93
CA ILE A 50 50.11 -34.33 -18.24
C ILE A 50 48.94 -34.56 -19.22
N ASP A 51 48.66 -35.82 -19.50
CA ASP A 51 47.49 -36.24 -20.27
C ASP A 51 46.23 -36.13 -19.39
N ILE A 52 45.53 -35.01 -19.55
CA ILE A 52 44.26 -34.74 -18.85
C ILE A 52 43.13 -35.62 -19.39
N VAL A 53 43.18 -36.11 -20.63
CA VAL A 53 42.13 -36.99 -21.17
C VAL A 53 42.24 -38.36 -20.52
N ALA A 54 43.44 -38.95 -20.48
CA ALA A 54 43.67 -40.24 -19.82
C ALA A 54 43.36 -40.19 -18.32
N LEU A 55 43.71 -39.10 -17.61
CA LEU A 55 43.38 -38.94 -16.19
C LEU A 55 41.87 -38.71 -15.95
N LEU A 56 41.17 -38.09 -16.89
CA LEU A 56 39.71 -38.04 -16.83
C LEU A 56 39.11 -39.43 -17.14
N GLU A 57 39.67 -40.24 -18.03
CA GLU A 57 39.21 -41.62 -18.20
C GLU A 57 39.49 -42.49 -16.95
N GLU A 58 40.58 -42.22 -16.22
CA GLU A 58 40.95 -42.93 -14.98
C GLU A 58 40.12 -42.53 -13.74
N TYR A 59 39.62 -41.30 -13.64
CA TYR A 59 38.93 -40.77 -12.44
C TYR A 59 37.49 -40.27 -12.72
N ASP A 60 36.59 -41.14 -13.21
CA ASP A 60 35.15 -40.88 -13.31
C ASP A 60 34.34 -41.36 -12.08
N PHE A 61 33.03 -41.15 -12.07
CA PHE A 61 32.10 -41.69 -11.07
C PHE A 61 31.68 -43.13 -11.39
N VAL A 62 31.77 -44.01 -10.39
CA VAL A 62 31.33 -45.42 -10.46
C VAL A 62 30.18 -45.65 -9.47
N GLU A 63 29.05 -46.17 -9.94
CA GLU A 63 27.86 -46.36 -9.09
C GLU A 63 28.09 -47.49 -8.07
N GLY A 64 27.98 -47.17 -6.77
CA GLY A 64 28.17 -48.10 -5.65
C GLY A 64 29.55 -48.08 -4.99
N GLU A 65 30.55 -47.40 -5.57
CA GLU A 65 31.93 -47.35 -5.03
C GLU A 65 32.24 -46.01 -4.34
N ASP A 66 31.57 -45.74 -3.21
CA ASP A 66 31.66 -44.45 -2.50
C ASP A 66 33.09 -44.02 -2.10
N ASP A 67 33.98 -44.96 -1.73
CA ASP A 67 35.36 -44.64 -1.36
C ASP A 67 36.22 -44.28 -2.58
N TYR A 68 36.05 -44.98 -3.71
CA TYR A 68 36.70 -44.64 -4.98
C TYR A 68 36.16 -43.30 -5.51
N ASN A 69 34.85 -43.07 -5.46
CA ASN A 69 34.26 -41.79 -5.82
C ASN A 69 34.81 -40.63 -4.97
N GLN A 70 34.95 -40.81 -3.66
CA GLN A 70 35.59 -39.82 -2.77
C GLN A 70 37.06 -39.58 -3.18
N HIS A 71 37.81 -40.63 -3.54
CA HIS A 71 39.17 -40.50 -4.04
C HIS A 71 39.24 -39.72 -5.36
N SER A 72 38.45 -40.10 -6.38
CA SER A 72 38.34 -39.40 -7.67
C SER A 72 37.99 -37.93 -7.49
N HIS A 73 37.02 -37.60 -6.62
CA HIS A 73 36.65 -36.23 -6.31
C HIS A 73 37.83 -35.41 -5.75
N VAL A 74 38.63 -35.99 -4.84
CA VAL A 74 39.83 -35.33 -4.30
C VAL A 74 40.93 -35.18 -5.35
N VAL A 75 41.21 -36.22 -6.14
CA VAL A 75 42.23 -36.17 -7.21
C VAL A 75 41.87 -35.11 -8.26
N LEU A 76 40.60 -35.01 -8.66
CA LEU A 76 40.13 -33.98 -9.60
C LEU A 76 40.26 -32.56 -9.02
N LEU A 77 40.00 -32.35 -7.72
CA LEU A 77 40.25 -31.06 -7.05
C LEU A 77 41.74 -30.69 -7.02
N GLU A 78 42.61 -31.64 -6.69
CA GLU A 78 44.07 -31.43 -6.70
C GLU A 78 44.59 -31.17 -8.12
N MET A 79 44.01 -31.83 -9.13
CA MET A 79 44.30 -31.56 -10.53
C MET A 79 43.83 -30.17 -10.96
N MET A 80 42.68 -29.70 -10.47
CA MET A 80 42.20 -28.34 -10.77
C MET A 80 43.16 -27.29 -10.21
N ILE A 81 43.69 -27.49 -9.00
CA ILE A 81 44.75 -26.64 -8.42
C ILE A 81 46.01 -26.67 -9.30
N ASP A 82 46.48 -27.86 -9.68
CA ASP A 82 47.65 -28.05 -10.56
C ASP A 82 47.50 -27.35 -11.92
N ARG A 83 46.34 -27.49 -12.58
CA ARG A 83 46.01 -26.80 -13.84
C ARG A 83 45.99 -25.28 -13.66
N LEU A 84 45.34 -24.76 -12.61
CA LEU A 84 45.31 -23.32 -12.33
C LEU A 84 46.71 -22.74 -12.07
N LEU A 85 47.60 -23.50 -11.42
CA LEU A 85 49.01 -23.09 -11.25
C LEU A 85 49.75 -23.01 -12.59
N LEU A 86 49.56 -23.98 -13.49
CA LEU A 86 50.14 -23.93 -14.84
C LEU A 86 49.58 -22.74 -15.65
N LEU A 87 48.28 -22.44 -15.53
CA LEU A 87 47.67 -21.28 -16.18
C LEU A 87 48.30 -19.97 -15.69
N LEU A 88 48.42 -19.76 -14.38
CA LEU A 88 49.06 -18.57 -13.80
C LEU A 88 50.52 -18.44 -14.26
N GLN A 89 51.30 -19.53 -14.23
CA GLN A 89 52.69 -19.53 -14.70
C GLN A 89 52.80 -19.24 -16.21
N SER A 90 51.86 -19.71 -17.02
CA SER A 90 51.83 -19.45 -18.45
C SER A 90 51.47 -17.99 -18.75
N VAL A 91 50.54 -17.39 -17.99
CA VAL A 91 50.23 -15.96 -18.13
C VAL A 91 51.34 -15.06 -17.59
N SER A 92 52.10 -15.48 -16.55
CA SER A 92 53.37 -14.83 -16.17
C SER A 92 54.36 -14.80 -17.34
N VAL A 93 54.64 -15.94 -17.97
CA VAL A 93 55.56 -16.02 -19.12
C VAL A 93 55.05 -15.19 -20.31
N TYR A 94 53.74 -15.18 -20.56
CA TYR A 94 53.14 -14.29 -21.55
C TYR A 94 53.36 -12.81 -21.23
N ALA A 95 53.19 -12.39 -19.97
CA ALA A 95 53.46 -11.02 -19.55
C ALA A 95 54.94 -10.65 -19.73
N GLU A 96 55.87 -11.49 -19.27
CA GLU A 96 57.33 -11.30 -19.43
C GLU A 96 57.74 -11.15 -20.91
N GLN A 97 57.22 -12.03 -21.79
CA GLN A 97 57.46 -11.97 -23.24
C GLN A 97 56.94 -10.67 -23.85
N GLN A 98 55.74 -10.22 -23.47
CA GLN A 98 55.16 -8.96 -23.95
C GLN A 98 55.89 -7.71 -23.45
N MET A 99 56.64 -7.82 -22.33
CA MET A 99 57.54 -6.77 -21.85
C MET A 99 58.95 -6.83 -22.46
N GLY A 100 59.24 -7.82 -23.33
CA GLY A 100 60.57 -8.02 -23.90
C GLY A 100 61.63 -8.53 -22.90
N VAL A 101 61.20 -9.02 -21.74
CA VAL A 101 62.09 -9.52 -20.69
C VAL A 101 62.52 -10.96 -21.02
N TYR A 102 63.64 -11.11 -21.72
CA TYR A 102 64.17 -12.42 -22.07
C TYR A 102 64.82 -13.10 -20.85
N ARG A 103 64.06 -13.95 -20.15
CA ARG A 103 64.63 -14.89 -19.17
C ARG A 103 65.55 -15.88 -19.91
N PRO A 104 66.78 -16.15 -19.43
CA PRO A 104 67.64 -17.18 -20.03
C PRO A 104 66.96 -18.55 -20.06
N GLU A 105 66.86 -19.14 -21.24
CA GLU A 105 66.50 -20.54 -21.41
C GLU A 105 67.60 -21.44 -20.81
N GLY A 106 67.22 -22.50 -20.08
CA GLY A 106 68.18 -23.45 -19.51
C GLY A 106 68.16 -23.62 -17.99
N ALA A 107 67.18 -23.07 -17.28
CA ALA A 107 66.96 -23.35 -15.85
C ALA A 107 65.66 -24.15 -15.64
N THR A 108 65.67 -25.44 -15.98
CA THR A 108 64.61 -26.38 -15.60
C THR A 108 64.61 -26.52 -14.08
N GLN A 109 63.75 -25.77 -13.38
CA GLN A 109 63.68 -25.78 -11.93
C GLN A 109 63.01 -27.07 -11.45
N THR A 110 63.83 -28.11 -11.25
CA THR A 110 63.44 -29.42 -10.70
C THR A 110 63.06 -29.30 -9.23
N GLY A 111 61.85 -28.79 -8.99
CA GLY A 111 61.26 -28.60 -7.68
C GLY A 111 59.93 -27.87 -7.78
N GLY A 112 58.87 -28.46 -7.25
CA GLY A 112 57.53 -27.88 -7.26
C GLY A 112 57.49 -26.55 -6.51
N LYS A 113 57.10 -25.47 -7.20
CA LYS A 113 56.90 -24.15 -6.57
C LYS A 113 55.66 -24.18 -5.68
N SER A 114 55.75 -23.62 -4.48
CA SER A 114 54.59 -23.53 -3.59
C SER A 114 53.52 -22.61 -4.18
N VAL A 115 52.25 -22.93 -3.93
CA VAL A 115 51.07 -22.19 -4.44
C VAL A 115 51.21 -20.68 -4.23
N GLY A 116 51.53 -20.27 -3.00
CA GLY A 116 51.70 -18.87 -2.64
C GLY A 116 52.87 -18.17 -3.35
N LEU A 117 53.95 -18.89 -3.68
CA LEU A 117 55.05 -18.32 -4.47
C LEU A 117 54.64 -18.12 -5.93
N VAL A 118 53.90 -19.07 -6.52
CA VAL A 118 53.37 -18.95 -7.89
C VAL A 118 52.41 -17.76 -7.99
N VAL A 119 51.44 -17.66 -7.09
CA VAL A 119 50.45 -16.56 -7.07
C VAL A 119 51.14 -15.20 -6.82
N ARG A 120 52.10 -15.14 -5.90
CA ARG A 120 52.84 -13.89 -5.60
C ARG A 120 53.69 -13.43 -6.78
N ASN A 121 54.37 -14.34 -7.46
CA ASN A 121 55.15 -14.01 -8.65
C ASN A 121 54.21 -13.50 -9.75
N TYR A 122 53.18 -14.25 -10.10
CA TYR A 122 52.16 -13.83 -11.08
C TYR A 122 51.57 -12.45 -10.79
N TRP A 123 51.24 -12.15 -9.54
CA TRP A 123 50.74 -10.82 -9.17
C TRP A 123 51.81 -9.72 -9.36
N GLY A 124 53.07 -10.00 -9.03
CA GLY A 124 54.20 -9.11 -9.30
C GLY A 124 54.39 -8.85 -10.80
N ASP A 125 54.44 -9.92 -11.60
CA ASP A 125 54.61 -9.88 -13.06
C ASP A 125 53.46 -9.08 -13.72
N LEU A 126 52.22 -9.32 -13.27
CA LEU A 126 51.01 -8.62 -13.73
C LEU A 126 51.01 -7.14 -13.34
N CYS A 127 51.44 -6.79 -12.12
CA CYS A 127 51.59 -5.40 -11.69
C CYS A 127 52.69 -4.68 -12.48
N GLN A 128 53.82 -5.34 -12.75
CA GLN A 128 54.89 -4.77 -13.58
C GLN A 128 54.40 -4.52 -15.01
N PHE A 129 53.77 -5.53 -15.63
CA PHE A 129 53.15 -5.42 -16.96
C PHE A 129 52.11 -4.28 -17.02
N ALA A 130 51.27 -4.12 -15.99
CA ALA A 130 50.30 -3.03 -15.94
C ALA A 130 50.98 -1.65 -15.86
N ASN A 131 51.95 -1.49 -14.95
CA ASN A 131 52.68 -0.24 -14.72
C ASN A 131 53.47 0.19 -15.96
N GLU A 132 54.25 -0.72 -16.56
CA GLU A 132 55.05 -0.39 -17.74
C GLU A 132 54.17 -0.12 -18.98
N LYS A 133 53.02 -0.79 -19.11
CA LYS A 133 52.03 -0.51 -20.17
C LYS A 133 51.32 0.83 -19.98
N GLU A 134 51.20 1.32 -18.75
CA GLU A 134 50.79 2.70 -18.46
C GLU A 134 51.92 3.70 -18.76
N VAL A 135 53.17 3.41 -18.42
CA VAL A 135 54.35 4.21 -18.79
C VAL A 135 54.45 4.34 -20.31
N PHE A 136 54.33 3.25 -21.08
CA PHE A 136 54.31 3.30 -22.55
C PHE A 136 53.14 4.13 -23.10
N LYS A 137 51.93 4.03 -22.53
CA LYS A 137 50.80 4.90 -22.88
C LYS A 137 51.09 6.38 -22.60
N ASN A 138 51.78 6.69 -21.51
CA ASN A 138 52.07 8.07 -21.11
C ASN A 138 53.27 8.66 -21.88
N ILE A 139 54.26 7.85 -22.26
CA ILE A 139 55.31 8.22 -23.21
C ILE A 139 54.67 8.49 -24.58
N ALA A 140 53.87 7.57 -25.12
CA ALA A 140 53.21 7.73 -26.44
C ALA A 140 52.23 8.92 -26.51
N LYS A 141 51.71 9.39 -25.36
CA LYS A 141 50.98 10.67 -25.26
C LYS A 141 51.93 11.87 -25.30
N LYS A 142 53.08 11.83 -24.61
CA LYS A 142 54.08 12.91 -24.63
C LYS A 142 54.75 13.09 -25.99
N THR A 143 55.06 12.01 -26.71
CA THR A 143 55.73 12.10 -28.03
C THR A 143 54.85 12.65 -29.16
N LYS A 144 53.58 12.99 -28.89
CA LYS A 144 52.72 13.75 -29.81
C LYS A 144 52.72 15.26 -29.59
N SER A 145 53.53 15.77 -28.67
CA SER A 145 53.66 17.21 -28.40
C SER A 145 55.09 17.57 -27.99
N PHE A 146 56.00 17.67 -28.95
CA PHE A 146 56.96 18.79 -29.10
C PHE A 146 57.74 18.65 -30.42
N GLU A 147 58.05 19.77 -31.07
CA GLU A 147 59.04 19.86 -32.16
C GLU A 147 60.47 19.70 -31.59
N PRO A 148 61.47 19.30 -32.40
CA PRO A 148 62.85 19.19 -31.95
C PRO A 148 63.57 20.55 -31.94
N ASP A 149 64.44 20.77 -30.95
CA ASP A 149 65.45 21.83 -30.96
C ASP A 149 66.73 21.34 -30.26
N GLU A 150 67.89 21.94 -30.58
CA GLU A 150 69.21 21.40 -30.28
C GLU A 150 69.84 21.89 -28.96
N SER A 151 70.85 21.15 -28.48
CA SER A 151 71.85 21.53 -27.47
C SER A 151 71.33 21.77 -26.03
N ASN A 152 71.61 20.89 -25.06
CA ASN A 152 72.96 20.74 -24.52
C ASN A 152 73.16 19.54 -23.58
N ALA A 153 74.43 19.10 -23.50
CA ALA A 153 75.14 18.43 -22.41
C ALA A 153 74.38 17.60 -21.32
N LEU A 154 74.56 16.27 -21.42
CA LEU A 154 75.24 15.45 -20.40
C LEU A 154 75.08 15.83 -18.90
N SER A 155 74.23 15.11 -18.17
CA SER A 155 74.48 14.71 -16.76
C SER A 155 73.51 13.61 -16.29
N PHE A 156 73.72 13.08 -15.08
CA PHE A 156 72.82 12.15 -14.35
C PHE A 156 72.62 10.70 -14.87
N LEU A 157 73.73 10.01 -15.17
CA LEU A 157 73.81 8.56 -14.98
C LEU A 157 75.15 8.14 -14.32
N LYS A 158 75.24 8.24 -12.97
CA LYS A 158 75.96 7.30 -12.07
C LYS A 158 76.03 7.80 -10.61
N SER A 159 75.43 7.03 -9.70
CA SER A 159 75.72 6.89 -8.26
C SER A 159 74.76 5.81 -7.72
N SER A 160 75.15 4.77 -6.98
CA SER A 160 76.45 4.44 -6.41
C SER A 160 76.65 2.92 -6.30
N SER A 161 77.90 2.45 -6.44
CA SER A 161 78.35 1.17 -5.87
C SER A 161 79.88 1.11 -5.81
N THR A 162 80.46 1.74 -4.78
CA THR A 162 81.89 1.63 -4.45
C THR A 162 82.16 0.36 -3.64
N THR A 163 82.99 -0.56 -4.15
CA THR A 163 84.33 -0.84 -3.56
C THR A 163 85.10 -1.93 -4.29
N CYS A 164 86.40 -1.66 -4.48
CA CYS A 164 87.52 -2.60 -4.43
C CYS A 164 87.35 -4.04 -4.99
N SER A 165 87.61 -4.19 -6.29
CA SER A 165 88.28 -5.42 -6.76
C SER A 165 89.66 -5.54 -6.08
N ARG A 166 90.01 -6.75 -5.63
CA ARG A 166 91.40 -7.18 -5.42
C ARG A 166 91.64 -8.44 -6.24
N HIS A 167 92.68 -8.40 -7.07
CA HIS A 167 93.18 -9.57 -7.76
C HIS A 167 93.83 -10.52 -6.74
N SER A 168 93.41 -11.78 -6.75
CA SER A 168 94.18 -12.89 -6.18
C SER A 168 94.13 -14.06 -7.17
N SER A 169 95.29 -14.58 -7.53
CA SER A 169 95.44 -15.72 -8.42
C SER A 169 94.89 -17.00 -7.80
N MET A 170 93.99 -17.70 -8.51
CA MET A 170 93.84 -19.13 -8.28
C MET A 170 95.02 -19.85 -8.94
N SER A 171 96.02 -20.21 -8.14
CA SER A 171 97.04 -21.19 -8.50
C SER A 171 96.58 -22.58 -8.06
N TRP A 172 96.88 -23.60 -8.86
CA TRP A 172 96.25 -24.91 -8.75
C TRP A 172 97.23 -25.94 -8.18
N SER A 173 96.77 -26.69 -7.18
CA SER A 173 97.15 -28.05 -6.76
C SER A 173 98.61 -28.54 -6.80
N SER A 174 98.96 -29.23 -5.71
CA SER A 174 99.94 -30.34 -5.63
C SER A 174 101.44 -30.01 -5.56
N THR A 175 102.03 -30.38 -4.43
CA THR A 175 103.47 -30.43 -4.17
C THR A 175 104.06 -31.84 -4.34
N SER A 176 105.39 -31.94 -4.28
CA SER A 176 106.21 -33.16 -4.04
C SER A 176 106.20 -34.28 -5.10
N SER A 177 107.12 -34.15 -6.06
CA SER A 177 108.14 -35.12 -6.49
C SER A 177 108.15 -36.53 -5.86
N PHE A 178 108.38 -37.57 -6.67
CA PHE A 178 109.76 -38.06 -6.95
C PHE A 178 109.89 -39.12 -8.07
N LYS A 179 111.01 -39.04 -8.80
CA LYS A 179 111.78 -40.09 -9.54
C LYS A 179 111.04 -41.15 -10.40
N PHE A 180 111.43 -41.16 -11.68
CA PHE A 180 112.04 -42.36 -12.27
C PHE A 180 113.34 -42.00 -13.01
N MET A 181 114.16 -42.98 -13.40
CA MET A 181 115.54 -42.80 -13.89
C MET A 181 115.73 -43.16 -15.37
N GLN A 182 116.79 -42.64 -15.99
CA GLN A 182 117.69 -43.48 -16.79
C GLN A 182 119.14 -42.95 -16.84
N GLN A 183 120.10 -43.88 -16.81
CA GLN A 183 121.43 -43.99 -17.48
C GLN A 183 122.11 -42.72 -18.08
N ASN A 184 123.44 -42.56 -18.10
CA ASN A 184 124.56 -43.41 -17.64
C ASN A 184 125.89 -42.60 -17.56
N ASP A 185 127.03 -43.31 -17.42
CA ASP A 185 128.41 -42.92 -17.75
C ASP A 185 129.36 -42.45 -16.63
N ILE A 186 129.89 -43.47 -15.93
CA ILE A 186 131.34 -43.79 -15.84
C ILE A 186 132.30 -42.58 -15.85
N ALA A 187 132.79 -42.21 -14.67
CA ALA A 187 134.10 -41.58 -14.49
C ALA A 187 134.88 -42.38 -13.43
N ILE A 188 136.06 -42.89 -13.80
CA ILE A 188 136.86 -43.78 -12.95
C ILE A 188 137.88 -42.94 -12.15
N SER A 189 137.82 -43.03 -10.82
CA SER A 189 138.78 -42.40 -9.90
C SER A 189 139.19 -43.36 -8.79
N SER A 190 140.23 -44.16 -9.03
CA SER A 190 140.87 -45.00 -8.01
C SER A 190 141.76 -44.16 -7.08
N PRO A 191 141.68 -44.31 -5.75
CA PRO A 191 142.78 -44.03 -4.86
C PRO A 191 143.78 -45.20 -4.91
N GLU A 192 145.05 -44.94 -5.24
CA GLU A 192 146.10 -45.96 -5.17
C GLU A 192 146.49 -46.32 -3.73
N PRO A 193 147.01 -47.53 -3.48
CA PRO A 193 147.31 -48.02 -2.14
C PRO A 193 148.60 -47.44 -1.55
N THR A 194 148.62 -47.21 -0.24
CA THR A 194 149.80 -46.78 0.52
C THR A 194 150.84 -47.90 0.66
N PRO A 195 152.08 -47.75 0.13
CA PRO A 195 153.06 -48.83 0.10
C PRO A 195 153.93 -48.87 1.37
N PHE A 196 153.55 -49.67 2.37
CA PHE A 196 154.39 -50.00 3.52
C PHE A 196 155.16 -51.32 3.32
N CYS A 197 156.39 -51.24 2.80
CA CYS A 197 157.44 -52.24 3.05
C CYS A 197 158.84 -51.65 2.84
N PRO A 198 159.81 -51.89 3.76
CA PRO A 198 161.18 -51.40 3.60
C PRO A 198 161.95 -52.19 2.53
N LYS A 199 162.74 -51.49 1.72
CA LYS A 199 163.67 -52.10 0.77
C LYS A 199 164.93 -52.62 1.47
N THR A 200 164.83 -53.78 2.12
CA THR A 200 166.01 -54.46 2.69
C THR A 200 166.91 -54.94 1.55
N THR A 201 168.09 -54.32 1.40
CA THR A 201 169.10 -54.68 0.41
C THR A 201 169.75 -56.03 0.76
N CYS A 202 169.15 -57.12 0.27
CA CYS A 202 169.70 -58.47 0.43
C CYS A 202 170.92 -58.64 -0.49
N HIS A 203 172.13 -58.44 0.07
CA HIS A 203 173.37 -58.77 -0.63
C HIS A 203 173.49 -60.30 -0.78
N ASN A 204 173.58 -60.79 -2.01
CA ASN A 204 173.85 -62.19 -2.30
C ASN A 204 175.26 -62.58 -1.83
N VAL A 205 175.36 -63.12 -0.62
CA VAL A 205 176.56 -63.84 -0.16
C VAL A 205 176.46 -65.28 -0.67
N SER A 206 177.31 -65.65 -1.63
CA SER A 206 177.33 -66.98 -2.23
C SER A 206 177.95 -68.02 -1.29
N CYS A 207 177.20 -68.45 -0.28
CA CYS A 207 177.59 -69.53 0.63
C CYS A 207 177.50 -70.89 -0.09
N GLN A 208 178.61 -71.35 -0.68
CA GLN A 208 178.75 -72.76 -1.07
C GLN A 208 178.92 -73.62 0.18
N THR A 209 177.83 -74.23 0.64
CA THR A 209 177.88 -75.29 1.67
C THR A 209 176.96 -76.44 1.27
N ALA A 210 177.50 -77.66 1.20
CA ALA A 210 176.74 -78.82 0.77
C ALA A 210 175.94 -79.45 1.92
N ARG A 211 174.69 -79.87 1.62
CA ARG A 211 173.85 -80.79 2.42
C ARG A 211 173.78 -80.52 3.94
N THR A 212 172.87 -79.64 4.35
CA THR A 212 172.27 -79.67 5.70
C THR A 212 170.75 -79.64 5.60
N SER A 213 170.11 -80.67 6.19
CA SER A 213 168.70 -80.77 6.62
C SER A 213 167.57 -80.36 5.66
N LEU A 214 166.69 -81.33 5.33
CA LEU A 214 165.37 -81.12 4.72
C LEU A 214 164.36 -80.56 5.74
N THR A 215 164.69 -79.45 6.41
CA THR A 215 163.83 -78.80 7.40
C THR A 215 163.80 -77.30 7.15
N PRO A 216 162.62 -76.66 7.05
CA PRO A 216 162.53 -75.21 6.92
C PRO A 216 163.08 -74.52 8.18
N CYS A 217 163.62 -73.30 8.01
CA CYS A 217 164.02 -72.49 9.15
C CYS A 217 162.81 -72.07 10.00
N ASP A 218 163.03 -71.69 11.26
CA ASP A 218 161.95 -71.37 12.20
C ASP A 218 161.03 -70.24 11.70
N ALA A 219 161.55 -69.26 10.95
CA ALA A 219 160.73 -68.23 10.32
C ALA A 219 159.72 -68.83 9.31
N CYS A 220 160.18 -69.72 8.43
CA CYS A 220 159.29 -70.43 7.50
C CYS A 220 158.30 -71.35 8.25
N ARG A 221 158.73 -72.02 9.32
CA ARG A 221 157.84 -72.84 10.16
C ARG A 221 156.75 -72.01 10.87
N GLN A 222 157.12 -70.82 11.38
CA GLN A 222 156.18 -69.88 11.98
C GLN A 222 155.19 -69.32 10.94
N VAL A 223 155.66 -68.96 9.74
CA VAL A 223 154.79 -68.54 8.63
C VAL A 223 153.82 -69.65 8.24
N GLN A 224 154.27 -70.91 8.08
CA GLN A 224 153.37 -72.04 7.78
C GLN A 224 152.34 -72.30 8.90
N SER A 225 152.75 -72.17 10.18
CA SER A 225 151.82 -72.35 11.31
C SER A 225 150.80 -71.20 11.40
N LEU A 226 151.20 -69.96 11.14
CA LEU A 226 150.28 -68.82 11.07
C LEU A 226 149.31 -68.99 9.91
N LEU A 227 149.82 -69.40 8.73
CA LEU A 227 149.03 -69.61 7.52
C LEU A 227 147.94 -70.67 7.71
N ARG A 228 148.20 -71.76 8.45
CA ARG A 228 147.12 -72.72 8.75
C ARG A 228 146.10 -72.16 9.73
N LYS A 229 146.53 -71.53 10.83
CA LYS A 229 145.63 -70.92 11.82
C LYS A 229 144.68 -69.87 11.23
N THR A 230 145.17 -69.03 10.32
CA THR A 230 144.30 -68.08 9.60
C THR A 230 143.39 -68.77 8.58
N GLY A 231 143.70 -69.98 8.12
CA GLY A 231 142.85 -70.80 7.27
C GLY A 231 141.77 -71.55 8.06
N GLU A 232 142.13 -72.14 9.20
CA GLU A 232 141.21 -72.73 10.18
C GLU A 232 140.15 -71.70 10.61
N SER A 233 140.58 -70.52 11.07
CA SER A 233 139.67 -69.42 11.44
C SER A 233 138.82 -68.91 10.27
N LEU A 234 139.26 -69.09 9.01
CA LEU A 234 138.51 -68.71 7.82
C LEU A 234 137.49 -69.78 7.42
N ILE A 235 137.80 -71.08 7.60
CA ILE A 235 136.84 -72.17 7.46
C ILE A 235 135.69 -71.97 8.45
N ASP A 236 136.00 -71.75 9.73
CA ASP A 236 135.01 -71.53 10.78
C ASP A 236 134.12 -70.32 10.49
N LEU A 237 134.70 -69.21 10.03
CA LEU A 237 133.98 -67.99 9.68
C LEU A 237 133.10 -68.14 8.43
N LEU A 238 133.57 -68.84 7.38
CA LEU A 238 132.67 -69.12 6.25
C LEU A 238 131.54 -70.06 6.68
N GLN A 239 131.81 -71.04 7.54
CA GLN A 239 130.80 -71.96 8.06
C GLN A 239 129.76 -71.26 8.97
N SER A 240 130.14 -70.24 9.77
CA SER A 240 129.18 -69.46 10.56
C SER A 240 128.23 -68.63 9.68
N GLU A 241 128.74 -68.07 8.58
CA GLU A 241 127.93 -67.33 7.60
C GLU A 241 127.21 -68.26 6.58
N GLY A 242 127.26 -69.59 6.76
CA GLY A 242 126.61 -70.57 5.88
C GLY A 242 127.24 -70.69 4.49
N LEU A 243 128.47 -70.20 4.30
CA LEU A 243 129.23 -70.25 3.05
C LEU A 243 130.10 -71.51 3.00
N PRO A 244 130.23 -72.18 1.83
CA PRO A 244 131.19 -73.26 1.67
C PRO A 244 132.63 -72.70 1.71
N SER A 245 133.56 -73.44 2.31
CA SER A 245 135.00 -73.16 2.24
C SER A 245 135.71 -74.07 1.23
N SER A 246 136.69 -73.53 0.51
CA SER A 246 137.55 -74.26 -0.43
C SER A 246 138.80 -74.83 0.27
N LEU A 247 139.16 -74.27 1.43
CA LEU A 247 140.21 -74.80 2.31
C LEU A 247 139.78 -76.06 3.06
N GLN A 248 138.48 -76.21 3.35
CA GLN A 248 137.96 -77.30 4.16
C GLN A 248 138.17 -78.69 3.53
N SER A 249 138.35 -78.78 2.21
CA SER A 249 138.81 -80.00 1.53
C SER A 249 140.32 -80.23 1.61
N LEU A 250 141.12 -79.16 1.76
CA LEU A 250 142.58 -79.18 1.72
C LEU A 250 143.22 -79.36 3.11
N SER A 251 142.48 -79.07 4.19
CA SER A 251 142.95 -79.23 5.57
C SER A 251 143.27 -80.68 5.93
N ALA A 252 142.48 -81.64 5.46
CA ALA A 252 142.73 -83.06 5.66
C ALA A 252 144.06 -83.52 5.06
N ASP A 253 144.35 -83.11 3.81
CA ASP A 253 145.61 -83.45 3.12
C ASP A 253 146.82 -82.77 3.79
N VAL A 254 146.67 -81.50 4.18
CA VAL A 254 147.73 -80.70 4.80
C VAL A 254 148.06 -81.15 6.22
N ASP A 255 147.10 -81.58 7.03
CA ASP A 255 147.40 -82.09 8.37
C ASP A 255 148.15 -83.44 8.32
N GLU A 256 147.95 -84.25 7.28
CA GLU A 256 148.72 -85.49 7.09
C GLU A 256 150.16 -85.20 6.65
N THR A 257 150.39 -84.26 5.71
CA THR A 257 151.78 -83.88 5.34
C THR A 257 152.52 -83.22 6.51
N VAL A 258 151.80 -82.51 7.39
CA VAL A 258 152.40 -81.84 8.56
C VAL A 258 152.81 -82.81 9.66
N ARG A 259 152.27 -84.04 9.73
CA ARG A 259 152.84 -85.10 10.58
C ARG A 259 154.27 -85.47 10.20
N VAL A 260 154.68 -85.19 8.96
CA VAL A 260 156.06 -85.32 8.44
C VAL A 260 156.91 -84.07 8.73
N GLY A 261 156.32 -83.02 9.31
CA GLY A 261 157.01 -81.93 10.00
C GLY A 261 156.98 -80.56 9.31
N HIS A 262 156.60 -80.48 8.02
CA HIS A 262 156.43 -79.21 7.29
C HIS A 262 155.61 -79.38 6.01
N MET A 263 155.02 -78.29 5.53
CA MET A 263 154.27 -78.26 4.27
C MET A 263 155.24 -78.05 3.08
N PRO A 264 155.14 -78.81 1.98
CA PRO A 264 155.81 -78.52 0.71
C PRO A 264 155.48 -77.12 0.16
N ALA A 265 156.35 -76.56 -0.66
CA ALA A 265 156.15 -75.23 -1.25
C ALA A 265 154.92 -75.14 -2.19
N ALA A 266 154.53 -76.26 -2.81
CA ALA A 266 153.31 -76.36 -3.62
C ALA A 266 152.07 -76.22 -2.74
N ASP A 267 151.98 -77.02 -1.68
CA ASP A 267 150.88 -77.04 -0.71
C ASP A 267 150.71 -75.67 -0.04
N VAL A 268 151.82 -75.00 0.33
CA VAL A 268 151.81 -73.61 0.85
C VAL A 268 151.17 -72.65 -0.15
N ALA A 269 151.50 -72.76 -1.44
CA ALA A 269 150.94 -71.91 -2.49
C ALA A 269 149.47 -72.25 -2.80
N GLN A 270 149.09 -73.52 -2.79
CA GLN A 270 147.71 -73.95 -2.99
C GLN A 270 146.81 -73.49 -1.83
N TRP A 271 147.28 -73.65 -0.59
CA TRP A 271 146.60 -73.15 0.61
C TRP A 271 146.41 -71.63 0.57
N ALA A 272 147.45 -70.88 0.22
CA ALA A 272 147.36 -69.42 0.09
C ALA A 272 146.38 -68.98 -1.03
N ASN A 273 146.29 -69.74 -2.13
CA ASN A 273 145.35 -69.47 -3.22
C ASN A 273 143.89 -69.75 -2.82
N GLU A 274 143.61 -70.87 -2.15
CA GLU A 274 142.26 -71.18 -1.68
C GLU A 274 141.83 -70.29 -0.49
N GLN A 275 142.78 -69.85 0.36
CA GLN A 275 142.56 -68.76 1.33
C GLN A 275 142.12 -67.48 0.63
N LEU A 276 142.84 -67.05 -0.40
CA LEU A 276 142.50 -65.85 -1.16
C LEU A 276 141.15 -65.99 -1.88
N ARG A 277 140.76 -67.20 -2.29
CA ARG A 277 139.44 -67.51 -2.88
C ARG A 277 138.32 -67.43 -1.85
N ASP A 278 138.51 -67.99 -0.66
CA ASP A 278 137.52 -67.96 0.43
C ASP A 278 137.36 -66.53 0.99
N MET A 279 138.45 -65.78 1.15
CA MET A 279 138.43 -64.35 1.46
C MET A 279 137.65 -63.54 0.41
N ARG A 280 137.78 -63.87 -0.89
CA ARG A 280 136.97 -63.23 -1.95
C ARG A 280 135.49 -63.63 -1.88
N ARG A 281 135.16 -64.88 -1.51
CA ARG A 281 133.78 -65.34 -1.31
C ARG A 281 133.12 -64.57 -0.15
N LEU A 282 133.82 -64.45 0.98
CA LEU A 282 133.38 -63.67 2.13
C LEU A 282 133.25 -62.18 1.82
N ALA A 283 134.23 -61.58 1.13
CA ALA A 283 134.18 -60.18 0.72
C ALA A 283 132.96 -59.88 -0.18
N LYS A 284 132.64 -60.78 -1.13
CA LYS A 284 131.44 -60.66 -1.94
C LYS A 284 130.16 -60.80 -1.09
N HIS A 285 130.09 -61.80 -0.20
CA HIS A 285 128.93 -61.97 0.67
C HIS A 285 128.67 -60.73 1.53
N LEU A 286 129.71 -60.16 2.14
CA LEU A 286 129.62 -58.90 2.91
C LEU A 286 129.19 -57.71 2.04
N GLN A 287 129.54 -57.68 0.74
CA GLN A 287 129.06 -56.67 -0.20
C GLN A 287 127.58 -56.88 -0.57
N ASP A 288 127.17 -58.10 -0.86
CA ASP A 288 125.78 -58.47 -1.18
C ASP A 288 124.84 -58.21 0.02
N VAL A 289 125.29 -58.52 1.25
CA VAL A 289 124.58 -58.20 2.51
C VAL A 289 124.51 -56.69 2.74
N ARG A 290 125.59 -55.92 2.57
CA ARG A 290 125.53 -54.45 2.68
C ARG A 290 124.61 -53.83 1.63
N GLY A 291 124.64 -54.35 0.40
CA GLY A 291 123.79 -53.92 -0.71
C GLY A 291 122.29 -54.25 -0.53
N THR A 292 121.93 -55.12 0.41
CA THR A 292 120.53 -55.45 0.74
C THR A 292 120.09 -54.83 2.07
N VAL A 293 120.95 -54.77 3.08
CA VAL A 293 120.65 -54.16 4.39
C VAL A 293 120.41 -52.66 4.28
N VAL A 294 121.23 -51.91 3.52
CA VAL A 294 121.06 -50.44 3.43
C VAL A 294 119.72 -50.06 2.78
N PRO A 295 119.31 -50.60 1.61
CA PRO A 295 117.97 -50.32 1.06
C PRO A 295 116.81 -50.78 1.95
N LEU A 296 117.01 -51.77 2.83
CA LEU A 296 116.00 -52.16 3.82
C LEU A 296 115.93 -51.15 4.98
N GLN A 297 117.06 -50.63 5.45
CA GLN A 297 117.11 -49.55 6.45
C GLN A 297 116.44 -48.27 5.90
N ASP A 298 116.76 -47.87 4.67
CA ASP A 298 116.13 -46.72 4.00
C ASP A 298 114.61 -46.88 3.88
N ARG A 299 114.15 -48.08 3.50
CA ARG A 299 112.71 -48.39 3.39
C ARG A 299 111.99 -48.45 4.74
N VAL A 300 112.65 -48.91 5.81
CA VAL A 300 112.09 -48.87 7.17
C VAL A 300 111.97 -47.42 7.62
N ALA A 301 113.02 -46.61 7.48
CA ALA A 301 112.99 -45.20 7.84
C ALA A 301 111.89 -44.42 7.09
N ALA A 302 111.73 -44.67 5.78
CA ALA A 302 110.64 -44.10 5.00
C ALA A 302 109.25 -44.50 5.51
N ALA A 303 109.04 -45.80 5.77
CA ALA A 303 107.76 -46.30 6.29
C ALA A 303 107.46 -45.81 7.72
N GLU A 304 108.47 -45.54 8.54
CA GLU A 304 108.28 -44.91 9.86
C GLU A 304 107.88 -43.44 9.76
N ILE A 305 108.44 -42.69 8.81
CA ILE A 305 108.03 -41.31 8.51
C ILE A 305 106.59 -41.28 7.99
N GLU A 306 106.22 -42.16 7.05
CA GLU A 306 104.85 -42.30 6.55
C GLU A 306 103.86 -42.65 7.68
N ARG A 307 104.22 -43.59 8.55
CA ARG A 307 103.43 -43.96 9.74
C ARG A 307 103.20 -42.78 10.69
N GLU A 308 104.17 -41.89 10.85
CA GLU A 308 104.04 -40.73 11.74
C GLU A 308 103.29 -39.56 11.10
N ALA A 309 103.40 -39.39 9.78
CA ALA A 309 102.53 -38.48 9.02
C ALA A 309 101.06 -38.91 9.15
N ILE A 310 100.74 -40.19 8.87
CA ILE A 310 99.38 -40.74 9.00
C ILE A 310 98.86 -40.65 10.45
N ARG A 311 99.72 -40.82 11.46
CA ARG A 311 99.34 -40.61 12.87
C ARG A 311 98.99 -39.15 13.16
N ALA A 312 99.76 -38.19 12.63
CA ALA A 312 99.49 -36.77 12.79
C ALA A 312 98.16 -36.36 12.11
N GLU A 313 97.90 -36.87 10.90
CA GLU A 313 96.64 -36.67 10.18
C GLU A 313 95.43 -37.27 10.92
N LEU A 314 95.58 -38.49 11.47
CA LEU A 314 94.55 -39.10 12.31
C LEU A 314 94.25 -38.25 13.54
N GLU A 315 95.29 -37.70 14.18
CA GLU A 315 95.15 -36.80 15.33
C GLU A 315 94.47 -35.47 14.98
N THR A 316 94.76 -34.86 13.82
CA THR A 316 94.07 -33.62 13.40
C THR A 316 92.61 -33.89 13.08
N VAL A 317 92.30 -34.94 12.31
CA VAL A 317 90.91 -35.33 11.99
C VAL A 317 90.14 -35.69 13.27
N GLN A 318 90.76 -36.36 14.25
CA GLN A 318 90.10 -36.65 15.53
C GLN A 318 89.82 -35.38 16.37
N LYS A 319 90.69 -34.37 16.31
CA LYS A 319 90.50 -33.08 16.98
C LYS A 319 89.39 -32.27 16.30
N GLU A 320 89.38 -32.23 14.97
CA GLU A 320 88.33 -31.58 14.16
C GLU A 320 86.96 -32.22 14.38
N PHE A 321 86.88 -33.56 14.38
CA PHE A 321 85.64 -34.28 14.64
C PHE A 321 85.07 -34.00 16.04
N LYS A 322 85.91 -33.95 17.07
CA LYS A 322 85.49 -33.55 18.43
C LYS A 322 84.95 -32.13 18.46
N GLN A 323 85.68 -31.16 17.89
CA GLN A 323 85.22 -29.78 17.80
C GLN A 323 83.90 -29.64 17.00
N GLN A 324 83.67 -30.50 16.01
CA GLN A 324 82.44 -30.48 15.23
C GLN A 324 81.25 -31.07 16.01
N LEU A 325 81.47 -32.11 16.83
CA LEU A 325 80.46 -32.61 17.78
C LEU A 325 80.15 -31.57 18.87
N GLU A 326 81.16 -30.91 19.42
CA GLU A 326 80.99 -29.85 20.43
C GLU A 326 80.17 -28.67 19.89
N LYS A 327 80.41 -28.26 18.63
CA LYS A 327 79.58 -27.25 17.94
C LYS A 327 78.15 -27.75 17.72
N GLN A 328 77.97 -28.96 17.18
CA GLN A 328 76.63 -29.51 16.95
C GLN A 328 75.82 -29.64 18.24
N GLN A 329 76.45 -29.99 19.36
CA GLN A 329 75.79 -30.03 20.67
C GLN A 329 75.35 -28.63 21.12
N ALA A 330 76.22 -27.62 20.98
CA ALA A 330 75.87 -26.23 21.31
C ALA A 330 74.78 -25.67 20.39
N ASP A 331 74.80 -25.98 19.09
CA ASP A 331 73.76 -25.62 18.12
C ASP A 331 72.41 -26.25 18.50
N ILE A 332 72.42 -27.53 18.91
CA ILE A 332 71.22 -28.24 19.40
C ILE A 332 70.67 -27.56 20.66
N GLU A 333 71.50 -27.29 21.66
CA GLU A 333 71.09 -26.65 22.92
C GLU A 333 70.52 -25.24 22.68
N GLN A 334 71.13 -24.45 21.77
CA GLN A 334 70.62 -23.14 21.38
C GLN A 334 69.28 -23.23 20.65
N LEU A 335 69.12 -24.20 19.74
CA LEU A 335 67.85 -24.44 19.02
C LEU A 335 66.74 -24.93 19.97
N GLU A 336 67.06 -25.80 20.94
CA GLU A 336 66.10 -26.23 21.96
C GLU A 336 65.68 -25.08 22.87
N PHE A 337 66.62 -24.24 23.31
CA PHE A 337 66.30 -23.04 24.09
C PHE A 337 65.38 -22.10 23.31
N SER A 338 65.73 -21.78 22.06
CA SER A 338 64.90 -20.94 21.18
C SER A 338 63.50 -21.54 20.92
N ARG A 339 63.42 -22.87 20.74
CA ARG A 339 62.13 -23.59 20.63
C ARG A 339 61.28 -23.41 21.89
N GLN A 340 61.87 -23.50 23.08
CA GLN A 340 61.14 -23.29 24.34
C GLN A 340 60.69 -21.84 24.53
N GLU A 341 61.45 -20.85 24.06
CA GLU A 341 61.03 -19.43 24.08
C GLU A 341 59.87 -19.17 23.12
N ALA A 342 59.93 -19.73 21.91
CA ALA A 342 58.83 -19.70 20.95
C ALA A 342 57.58 -20.41 21.49
N GLU A 343 57.73 -21.56 22.15
CA GLU A 343 56.63 -22.31 22.76
C GLU A 343 56.00 -21.55 23.94
N ARG A 344 56.81 -20.89 24.79
CA ARG A 344 56.33 -20.07 25.91
C ARG A 344 55.58 -18.83 25.42
N SER A 345 56.13 -18.10 24.45
CA SER A 345 55.47 -16.92 23.87
C SER A 345 54.21 -17.27 23.08
N ALA A 346 54.20 -18.38 22.33
CA ALA A 346 53.00 -18.90 21.67
C ALA A 346 51.87 -19.17 22.68
N LYS A 347 52.16 -19.88 23.78
CA LYS A 347 51.19 -20.16 24.86
C LYS A 347 50.67 -18.89 25.54
N GLU A 348 51.52 -17.87 25.71
CA GLU A 348 51.09 -16.57 26.24
C GLU A 348 50.15 -15.84 25.26
N THR A 349 50.43 -15.88 23.95
CA THR A 349 49.52 -15.30 22.93
C THR A 349 48.22 -16.07 22.79
N GLU A 350 48.24 -17.40 22.89
CA GLU A 350 47.05 -18.26 22.88
C GLU A 350 46.14 -17.95 24.09
N GLN A 351 46.72 -17.80 25.29
CA GLN A 351 45.97 -17.42 26.49
C GLN A 351 45.30 -16.05 26.34
N LYS A 352 46.03 -15.04 25.85
CA LYS A 352 45.48 -13.70 25.59
C LYS A 352 44.33 -13.74 24.57
N GLN A 353 44.52 -14.42 23.43
CA GLN A 353 43.46 -14.59 22.43
C GLN A 353 42.24 -15.34 23.00
N GLN A 354 42.45 -16.32 23.88
CA GLN A 354 41.34 -17.04 24.53
C GLN A 354 40.62 -16.17 25.57
N GLU A 355 41.29 -15.23 26.23
CA GLU A 355 40.69 -14.25 27.13
C GLU A 355 39.92 -13.16 26.35
N GLU A 356 40.50 -12.63 25.27
CA GLU A 356 39.85 -11.71 24.33
C GLU A 356 38.59 -12.35 23.73
N HIS A 357 38.65 -13.60 23.27
CA HIS A 357 37.48 -14.34 22.79
C HIS A 357 36.39 -14.48 23.88
N LYS A 358 36.77 -14.85 25.11
CA LYS A 358 35.81 -14.93 26.24
C LYS A 358 35.21 -13.57 26.58
N GLN A 359 35.92 -12.47 26.35
CA GLN A 359 35.44 -11.11 26.61
C GLN A 359 34.48 -10.65 25.50
N LEU A 360 34.88 -10.77 24.23
CA LEU A 360 34.04 -10.49 23.06
C LEU A 360 32.73 -11.31 23.10
N GLN A 361 32.79 -12.58 23.54
CA GLN A 361 31.60 -13.42 23.66
C GLN A 361 30.61 -12.89 24.72
N LYS A 362 31.07 -12.33 25.85
CA LYS A 362 30.18 -11.66 26.83
C LYS A 362 29.57 -10.39 26.25
N GLU A 363 30.38 -9.61 25.53
CA GLU A 363 29.95 -8.35 24.91
C GLU A 363 28.88 -8.62 23.85
N ILE A 364 29.05 -9.67 23.03
CA ILE A 364 28.03 -10.17 22.10
C ILE A 364 26.75 -10.54 22.85
N CYS A 365 26.80 -11.42 23.87
CA CYS A 365 25.60 -11.80 24.62
C CYS A 365 24.87 -10.60 25.23
N SER A 366 25.61 -9.64 25.81
CA SER A 366 25.01 -8.40 26.38
C SER A 366 24.41 -7.48 25.30
N SER A 367 24.99 -7.48 24.10
CA SER A 367 24.47 -6.78 22.92
C SER A 367 23.21 -7.47 22.37
N GLU A 368 23.15 -8.79 22.41
CA GLU A 368 21.96 -9.57 22.02
C GLU A 368 20.81 -9.37 23.02
N GLU A 369 21.08 -9.41 24.33
CA GLU A 369 20.09 -9.11 25.37
C GLU A 369 19.53 -7.69 25.28
N THR A 370 20.36 -6.69 24.96
CA THR A 370 19.90 -5.30 24.80
C THR A 370 19.13 -5.12 23.49
N ASN A 371 19.54 -5.78 22.39
CA ASN A 371 18.75 -5.84 21.16
C ASN A 371 17.40 -6.53 21.36
N ALA A 372 17.32 -7.62 22.13
CA ALA A 372 16.06 -8.30 22.46
C ALA A 372 15.11 -7.36 23.22
N ARG A 373 15.60 -6.69 24.26
CA ARG A 373 14.85 -5.68 25.03
C ARG A 373 14.45 -4.46 24.21
N LEU A 374 15.19 -4.10 23.16
CA LEU A 374 14.80 -3.06 22.21
C LEU A 374 13.71 -3.54 21.24
N ARG A 375 13.79 -4.78 20.74
CA ARG A 375 12.74 -5.38 19.88
C ARG A 375 11.40 -5.51 20.62
N GLU A 376 11.43 -5.91 21.89
CA GLU A 376 10.26 -5.96 22.78
C GLU A 376 9.60 -4.57 22.93
N LYS A 377 10.39 -3.52 23.19
CA LYS A 377 9.89 -2.14 23.25
C LYS A 377 9.30 -1.66 21.92
N VAL A 378 9.93 -2.02 20.79
CA VAL A 378 9.42 -1.69 19.46
C VAL A 378 8.07 -2.37 19.20
N ALA A 379 7.92 -3.65 19.57
CA ALA A 379 6.65 -4.37 19.45
C ALA A 379 5.54 -3.73 20.31
N LEU A 380 5.84 -3.39 21.57
CA LEU A 380 4.89 -2.70 22.47
C LEU A 380 4.50 -1.30 21.95
N HIS A 381 5.44 -0.57 21.35
CA HIS A 381 5.13 0.70 20.69
C HIS A 381 4.31 0.53 19.41
N GLN A 382 4.52 -0.53 18.63
CA GLN A 382 3.69 -0.87 17.47
C GLN A 382 2.26 -1.22 17.88
N GLU A 383 2.08 -2.01 18.95
CA GLU A 383 0.76 -2.30 19.53
C GLU A 383 0.07 -1.02 20.03
N THR A 384 0.80 -0.14 20.73
CA THR A 384 0.29 1.16 21.21
C THR A 384 -0.12 2.09 20.07
N ILE A 385 0.62 2.10 18.96
CA ILE A 385 0.25 2.86 17.76
C ILE A 385 -1.02 2.26 17.14
N HIS A 386 -1.11 0.94 17.04
CA HIS A 386 -2.27 0.28 16.43
C HIS A 386 -3.57 0.48 17.21
N THR A 387 -3.52 0.47 18.56
CA THR A 387 -4.69 0.80 19.39
C THR A 387 -5.13 2.25 19.22
N LEU A 388 -4.18 3.20 19.21
CA LEU A 388 -4.46 4.62 18.95
C LEU A 388 -5.00 4.87 17.53
N GLU A 389 -4.56 4.11 16.52
CA GLU A 389 -5.14 4.16 15.17
C GLU A 389 -6.58 3.65 15.15
N CYS A 390 -6.89 2.58 15.88
CA CYS A 390 -8.26 2.07 16.02
C CYS A 390 -9.17 3.08 16.73
N GLU A 391 -8.71 3.69 17.82
CA GLU A 391 -9.43 4.76 18.53
C GLU A 391 -9.66 5.98 17.62
N LYS A 392 -8.65 6.43 16.88
CA LYS A 392 -8.77 7.53 15.92
C LYS A 392 -9.81 7.22 14.84
N ASN A 393 -9.84 5.99 14.31
CA ASN A 393 -10.81 5.58 13.30
C ASN A 393 -12.24 5.54 13.87
N LEU A 394 -12.42 5.02 15.10
CA LEU A 394 -13.70 5.02 15.81
C LEU A 394 -14.21 6.44 16.10
N LEU A 395 -13.33 7.34 16.55
CA LEU A 395 -13.65 8.76 16.73
C LEU A 395 -14.04 9.42 15.40
N GLN A 396 -13.35 9.09 14.31
CA GLN A 396 -13.66 9.61 12.97
C GLN A 396 -15.01 9.10 12.45
N GLU A 397 -15.45 7.89 12.79
CA GLU A 397 -16.83 7.45 12.54
C GLU A 397 -17.85 8.20 13.40
N ASN A 398 -17.56 8.40 14.68
CA ASN A 398 -18.49 9.08 15.59
C ASN A 398 -18.67 10.56 15.19
N VAL A 399 -17.62 11.22 14.70
CA VAL A 399 -17.73 12.57 14.09
C VAL A 399 -18.63 12.56 12.85
N LYS A 400 -18.53 11.56 11.96
CA LYS A 400 -19.43 11.44 10.80
C LYS A 400 -20.89 11.23 11.22
N LYS A 401 -21.14 10.38 12.23
CA LYS A 401 -22.49 10.14 12.79
C LYS A 401 -23.08 11.44 13.35
N LEU A 402 -22.31 12.16 14.18
CA LEU A 402 -22.71 13.45 14.74
C LEU A 402 -22.97 14.51 13.65
N GLN A 403 -22.22 14.51 12.54
CA GLN A 403 -22.51 15.38 11.39
C GLN A 403 -23.84 15.03 10.72
N THR A 404 -24.13 13.75 10.46
CA THR A 404 -25.43 13.33 9.91
C THR A 404 -26.61 13.58 10.86
N ASP A 405 -26.39 13.44 12.18
CA ASP A 405 -27.40 13.75 13.20
C ASP A 405 -27.65 15.27 13.29
N GLN A 406 -26.61 16.10 13.15
CA GLN A 406 -26.73 17.55 13.09
C GLN A 406 -27.45 18.02 11.82
N GLU A 407 -27.17 17.43 10.66
CA GLU A 407 -27.92 17.67 9.42
C GLU A 407 -29.40 17.27 9.55
N ALA A 408 -29.68 16.11 10.15
CA ALA A 408 -31.04 15.66 10.44
C ALA A 408 -31.76 16.59 11.42
N PHE A 409 -31.06 17.10 12.45
CA PHE A 409 -31.59 18.09 13.38
C PHE A 409 -31.98 19.39 12.67
N TYR A 410 -31.12 19.95 11.80
CA TYR A 410 -31.46 21.15 11.03
C TYR A 410 -32.66 20.92 10.10
N GLN A 411 -32.76 19.75 9.45
CA GLN A 411 -33.93 19.39 8.64
C GLN A 411 -35.21 19.27 9.49
N GLN A 412 -35.14 18.70 10.69
CA GLN A 412 -36.28 18.64 11.61
C GLN A 412 -36.68 20.04 12.10
N GLN A 413 -35.72 20.89 12.47
CA GLN A 413 -35.97 22.26 12.92
C GLN A 413 -36.61 23.12 11.81
N GLN A 414 -36.19 22.94 10.55
CA GLN A 414 -36.82 23.59 9.40
C GLN A 414 -38.27 23.11 9.19
N LYS A 415 -38.55 21.81 9.38
CA LYS A 415 -39.92 21.26 9.34
C LYS A 415 -40.79 21.77 10.48
N ILE A 416 -40.25 21.88 11.70
CA ILE A 416 -40.94 22.47 12.84
C ILE A 416 -41.36 23.92 12.52
N TYR A 417 -40.44 24.76 12.06
CA TYR A 417 -40.75 26.14 11.66
C TYR A 417 -41.82 26.22 10.55
N GLN A 418 -41.80 25.30 9.57
CA GLN A 418 -42.84 25.22 8.53
C GLN A 418 -44.21 24.82 9.12
N LEU A 419 -44.25 23.88 10.06
CA LEU A 419 -45.47 23.45 10.74
C LEU A 419 -46.01 24.53 11.69
N GLU A 420 -45.15 25.21 12.45
CA GLU A 420 -45.51 26.36 13.29
C GLU A 420 -46.16 27.47 12.45
N LYS A 421 -45.60 27.77 11.28
CA LYS A 421 -46.21 28.71 10.34
C LYS A 421 -47.59 28.22 9.84
N GLN A 422 -47.71 26.95 9.43
CA GLN A 422 -48.98 26.39 9.00
C GLN A 422 -50.04 26.39 10.12
N ILE A 423 -49.64 26.15 11.37
CA ILE A 423 -50.50 26.25 12.55
C ILE A 423 -50.95 27.70 12.76
N SER A 424 -50.06 28.68 12.61
CA SER A 424 -50.41 30.11 12.68
C SER A 424 -51.38 30.53 11.56
N ASP A 425 -51.11 30.13 10.32
CA ASP A 425 -51.97 30.41 9.15
C ASP A 425 -53.36 29.76 9.30
N THR A 426 -53.44 28.52 9.81
CA THR A 426 -54.72 27.81 10.06
C THR A 426 -55.47 28.33 11.29
N GLN A 427 -54.77 28.75 12.34
CA GLN A 427 -55.36 29.45 13.49
C GLN A 427 -56.01 30.77 13.05
N LEU A 428 -55.31 31.55 12.21
CA LEU A 428 -55.84 32.80 11.65
C LEU A 428 -57.01 32.58 10.69
N LEU A 429 -57.11 31.43 10.02
CA LEU A 429 -58.32 31.02 9.28
C LEU A 429 -59.46 30.61 10.23
N LEU A 430 -59.17 29.84 11.28
CA LEU A 430 -60.15 29.43 12.29
C LEU A 430 -60.77 30.64 12.99
N ASP A 431 -59.97 31.66 13.35
CA ASP A 431 -60.48 32.86 14.00
C ASP A 431 -61.29 33.76 13.05
N LYS A 432 -61.03 33.72 11.73
CA LYS A 432 -61.93 34.32 10.71
C LYS A 432 -63.28 33.59 10.64
N GLU A 433 -63.29 32.25 10.67
CA GLU A 433 -64.56 31.49 10.71
C GLU A 433 -65.31 31.67 12.03
N ARG A 434 -64.60 31.78 13.16
CA ARG A 434 -65.21 32.16 14.46
C ARG A 434 -65.83 33.55 14.40
N ALA A 435 -65.18 34.53 13.78
CA ALA A 435 -65.75 35.88 13.60
C ALA A 435 -67.00 35.87 12.71
N LYS A 436 -67.00 35.10 11.61
CA LYS A 436 -68.20 34.87 10.78
C LYS A 436 -69.32 34.21 11.57
N TYR A 437 -69.02 33.16 12.34
CA TYR A 437 -69.99 32.45 13.18
C TYR A 437 -70.60 33.37 14.24
N GLN A 438 -69.79 34.17 14.95
CA GLN A 438 -70.28 35.17 15.90
C GLN A 438 -71.16 36.25 15.22
N SER A 439 -70.82 36.66 13.99
CA SER A 439 -71.66 37.58 13.21
C SER A 439 -73.02 36.96 12.86
N ALA A 440 -73.03 35.69 12.42
CA ALA A 440 -74.26 34.93 12.15
C ALA A 440 -75.11 34.74 13.41
N CYS A 441 -74.51 34.46 14.57
CA CYS A 441 -75.21 34.39 15.86
C CYS A 441 -75.91 35.71 16.19
N ARG A 442 -75.21 36.86 16.10
CA ARG A 442 -75.80 38.19 16.32
C ARG A 442 -76.92 38.51 15.32
N GLN A 443 -76.78 38.05 14.07
CA GLN A 443 -77.85 38.19 13.07
C GLN A 443 -79.08 37.35 13.44
N GLN A 444 -78.88 36.13 13.94
CA GLN A 444 -79.95 35.24 14.41
C GLN A 444 -80.63 35.74 15.68
N GLU A 445 -79.88 36.29 16.64
CA GLU A 445 -80.42 37.01 17.80
C GLU A 445 -81.28 38.20 17.35
N SER A 446 -80.81 38.99 16.37
CA SER A 446 -81.56 40.11 15.79
C SER A 446 -82.85 39.67 15.10
N THR A 447 -82.85 38.55 14.36
CA THR A 447 -84.09 38.02 13.75
C THR A 447 -85.05 37.45 14.79
N GLN A 448 -84.56 36.76 15.82
CA GLN A 448 -85.40 36.31 16.94
C GLN A 448 -86.03 37.46 17.73
N VAL A 449 -85.30 38.56 17.96
CA VAL A 449 -85.86 39.77 18.59
C VAL A 449 -86.93 40.41 17.70
N LYS A 450 -86.75 40.43 16.37
CA LYS A 450 -87.78 40.88 15.42
C LYS A 450 -89.01 39.97 15.44
N GLN A 451 -88.82 38.65 15.42
CA GLN A 451 -89.90 37.66 15.51
C GLN A 451 -90.70 37.82 16.81
N LYS A 452 -90.05 37.99 17.96
CA LYS A 452 -90.72 38.24 19.25
C LYS A 452 -91.53 39.54 19.26
N ARG A 453 -91.04 40.62 18.63
CA ARG A 453 -91.82 41.87 18.47
C ARG A 453 -93.02 41.70 17.53
N LEU A 454 -92.87 40.93 16.45
CA LEU A 454 -93.97 40.64 15.53
C LEU A 454 -95.04 39.77 16.20
N LEU A 455 -94.64 38.73 16.96
CA LEU A 455 -95.56 37.94 17.78
C LEU A 455 -96.34 38.82 18.76
N LYS A 456 -95.65 39.69 19.52
CA LYS A 456 -96.35 40.63 20.42
C LYS A 456 -97.32 41.56 19.67
N ARG A 457 -97.00 42.00 18.45
CA ARG A 457 -97.94 42.81 17.67
C ARG A 457 -99.11 42.00 17.11
N VAL A 458 -98.96 40.70 16.90
CA VAL A 458 -100.10 39.80 16.60
C VAL A 458 -100.95 39.60 17.84
N GLU A 459 -100.36 39.38 19.02
CA GLU A 459 -101.07 39.31 20.31
C GLU A 459 -101.88 40.60 20.57
N GLU A 460 -101.28 41.78 20.36
CA GLU A 460 -101.98 43.08 20.43
C GLU A 460 -103.11 43.22 19.39
N LEU A 461 -102.95 42.67 18.18
CA LEU A 461 -103.99 42.69 17.14
C LEU A 461 -105.13 41.73 17.45
N ASP A 462 -104.86 40.59 18.08
CA ASP A 462 -105.88 39.64 18.56
C ASP A 462 -106.65 40.26 19.75
N GLU A 463 -105.98 40.96 20.67
CA GLU A 463 -106.62 41.77 21.73
C GLU A 463 -107.52 42.87 21.13
N GLU A 464 -107.03 43.61 20.12
CA GLU A 464 -107.83 44.59 19.35
C GLU A 464 -109.06 43.94 18.69
N CYS A 465 -108.94 42.70 18.19
CA CYS A 465 -110.05 41.97 17.57
C CYS A 465 -111.08 41.46 18.58
N GLU A 466 -110.68 40.93 19.74
CA GLU A 466 -111.63 40.47 20.77
C GLU A 466 -112.42 41.62 21.40
N GLU A 467 -111.79 42.77 21.65
CA GLU A 467 -112.50 43.95 22.15
C GLU A 467 -113.49 44.51 21.11
N LEU A 468 -113.16 44.47 19.81
CA LEU A 468 -114.10 44.81 18.73
C LEU A 468 -115.28 43.82 18.62
N LYS A 469 -115.05 42.50 18.80
CA LYS A 469 -116.13 41.50 18.86
C LYS A 469 -117.07 41.75 20.04
N LYS A 470 -116.50 42.09 21.21
CA LYS A 470 -117.27 42.42 22.41
C LYS A 470 -118.12 43.67 22.21
N GLN A 471 -117.56 44.73 21.63
CA GLN A 471 -118.32 45.94 21.29
C GLN A 471 -119.43 45.69 20.25
N LEU A 472 -119.22 44.75 19.32
CA LEU A 472 -120.27 44.30 18.41
C LEU A 472 -121.42 43.63 19.19
N VAL A 473 -121.12 42.67 20.07
CA VAL A 473 -122.14 41.99 20.91
C VAL A 473 -122.91 42.98 21.81
N ASP A 474 -122.22 43.93 22.46
CA ASP A 474 -122.85 44.99 23.25
C ASP A 474 -123.82 45.84 22.40
N SER A 475 -123.48 46.09 21.13
CA SER A 475 -124.33 46.83 20.19
C SER A 475 -125.51 45.99 19.65
N GLU A 476 -125.32 44.68 19.43
CA GLU A 476 -126.39 43.76 19.03
C GLU A 476 -127.41 43.59 20.17
N GLU A 477 -126.96 43.49 21.43
CA GLU A 477 -127.83 43.51 22.60
C GLU A 477 -128.64 44.81 22.71
N ALA A 478 -128.03 45.96 22.43
CA ALA A 478 -128.73 47.26 22.43
C ALA A 478 -129.79 47.32 21.31
N GLN A 479 -129.46 46.82 20.11
CA GLN A 479 -130.39 46.73 18.99
C GLN A 479 -131.59 45.81 19.31
N ILE A 480 -131.33 44.64 19.91
CA ILE A 480 -132.38 43.69 20.34
C ILE A 480 -133.31 44.34 21.38
N LYS A 481 -132.78 45.13 22.32
CA LYS A 481 -133.60 45.86 23.30
C LYS A 481 -134.53 46.88 22.58
N LEU A 482 -133.99 47.63 21.61
CA LEU A 482 -134.77 48.58 20.80
C LEU A 482 -135.87 47.91 19.96
N ASP A 483 -135.59 46.77 19.34
CA ASP A 483 -136.58 46.06 18.50
C ASP A 483 -137.72 45.43 19.32
N ASN A 484 -137.46 45.02 20.57
CA ASN A 484 -138.50 44.60 21.50
C ASN A 484 -139.45 45.75 21.87
N GLU A 485 -138.92 46.93 22.21
CA GLU A 485 -139.74 48.13 22.46
C GLU A 485 -140.56 48.51 21.21
N LEU A 486 -139.96 48.41 20.03
CA LEU A 486 -140.62 48.67 18.75
C LEU A 486 -141.73 47.67 18.44
N GLN A 487 -141.61 46.39 18.82
CA GLN A 487 -142.69 45.40 18.73
C GLN A 487 -143.83 45.71 19.71
N GLN A 488 -143.52 46.09 20.95
CA GLN A 488 -144.53 46.42 21.96
C GLN A 488 -145.36 47.64 21.53
N MET A 489 -144.73 48.66 20.95
CA MET A 489 -145.38 49.84 20.35
C MET A 489 -146.19 49.53 19.07
N LYS A 490 -145.89 48.46 18.34
CA LYS A 490 -146.71 48.01 17.19
C LYS A 490 -147.99 47.33 17.68
N GLN A 491 -147.91 46.48 18.70
CA GLN A 491 -149.05 45.69 19.17
C GLN A 491 -150.18 46.55 19.76
N THR A 492 -149.86 47.57 20.57
CA THR A 492 -150.85 48.50 21.16
C THR A 492 -151.55 49.38 20.12
N ARG A 493 -150.91 49.61 18.96
CA ARG A 493 -151.45 50.42 17.85
C ARG A 493 -152.39 49.65 16.93
N ILE A 494 -152.37 48.31 16.98
CA ILE A 494 -153.23 47.44 16.15
C ILE A 494 -154.61 47.31 16.80
N THR A 495 -154.68 47.02 18.10
CA THR A 495 -155.96 46.91 18.83
C THR A 495 -156.81 48.18 18.71
N GLN A 496 -156.23 49.36 18.91
CA GLN A 496 -156.94 50.64 18.74
C GLN A 496 -157.50 50.88 17.33
N LYS A 497 -156.93 50.25 16.29
CA LYS A 497 -157.46 50.36 14.92
C LYS A 497 -158.55 49.32 14.60
N GLN A 498 -158.57 48.20 15.31
CA GLN A 498 -159.55 47.14 15.12
C GLN A 498 -160.97 47.64 15.45
N ASP A 499 -161.14 48.26 16.63
CA ASP A 499 -162.44 48.71 17.14
C ASP A 499 -163.07 49.83 16.27
N LEU A 500 -162.24 50.78 15.81
CA LEU A 500 -162.69 51.93 15.03
C LEU A 500 -163.30 51.53 13.67
N CYS A 501 -162.84 50.41 13.09
CA CYS A 501 -163.39 49.89 11.84
C CYS A 501 -164.82 49.34 12.01
N VAL A 502 -165.12 48.73 13.16
CA VAL A 502 -166.43 48.11 13.43
C VAL A 502 -167.54 49.16 13.58
N GLU A 503 -167.22 50.34 14.13
CA GLU A 503 -168.14 51.47 14.19
C GLU A 503 -168.48 52.04 12.80
N LEU A 504 -167.47 52.23 11.95
CA LEU A 504 -167.65 52.81 10.61
C LEU A 504 -168.47 51.87 9.71
N GLN A 505 -168.22 50.57 9.77
CA GLN A 505 -168.97 49.57 9.01
C GLN A 505 -170.46 49.55 9.40
N LYS A 506 -170.79 49.74 10.69
CA LYS A 506 -172.17 49.89 11.20
C LYS A 506 -172.86 51.21 10.84
N LYS A 507 -172.13 52.20 10.29
CA LYS A 507 -172.71 53.44 9.73
C LYS A 507 -172.99 53.31 8.24
N ASN A 508 -172.08 52.73 7.45
CA ASN A 508 -172.21 52.67 5.98
C ASN A 508 -173.47 51.91 5.53
N GLN A 509 -173.71 50.73 6.09
CA GLN A 509 -174.87 49.89 5.76
C GLN A 509 -176.23 50.61 5.92
N ARG A 510 -176.34 51.56 6.85
CA ARG A 510 -177.58 52.33 7.08
C ARG A 510 -177.82 53.46 6.07
N LEU A 511 -176.76 53.89 5.39
CA LEU A 511 -176.82 54.90 4.33
C LEU A 511 -177.14 54.23 3.00
N GLU A 512 -176.45 53.12 2.68
CA GLU A 512 -176.67 52.31 1.47
C GLU A 512 -178.13 51.84 1.34
N THR A 513 -178.73 51.32 2.42
CA THR A 513 -180.15 50.92 2.44
C THR A 513 -181.10 52.09 2.19
N ARG A 514 -180.72 53.31 2.58
CA ARG A 514 -181.58 54.51 2.48
C ARG A 514 -181.49 55.17 1.10
N GLU A 515 -180.33 55.08 0.46
CA GLU A 515 -180.13 55.52 -0.93
C GLU A 515 -180.88 54.60 -1.93
N GLY A 516 -180.83 53.28 -1.70
CA GLY A 516 -181.54 52.29 -2.52
C GLY A 516 -183.06 52.45 -2.51
N GLU A 517 -183.63 52.90 -1.40
CA GLU A 517 -185.07 53.20 -1.27
C GLU A 517 -185.47 54.42 -2.12
N LEU A 518 -184.71 55.51 -2.04
CA LEU A 518 -184.96 56.76 -2.76
C LEU A 518 -184.81 56.58 -4.28
N LYS A 519 -183.80 55.83 -4.75
CA LYS A 519 -183.60 55.56 -6.19
C LYS A 519 -184.78 54.83 -6.83
N ARG A 520 -185.46 53.94 -6.08
CA ARG A 520 -186.64 53.19 -6.55
C ARG A 520 -187.85 54.10 -6.78
N GLN A 521 -188.15 54.96 -5.80
CA GLN A 521 -189.28 55.89 -5.88
C GLN A 521 -189.13 56.91 -7.02
N VAL A 522 -187.90 57.37 -7.30
CA VAL A 522 -187.61 58.31 -8.40
C VAL A 522 -187.84 57.67 -9.77
N SER A 523 -187.56 56.38 -9.96
CA SER A 523 -187.78 55.70 -11.24
C SER A 523 -189.27 55.54 -11.55
N GLU A 524 -190.07 55.05 -10.61
CA GLU A 524 -191.51 54.82 -10.79
C GLU A 524 -192.31 56.10 -11.13
N LEU A 525 -191.94 57.23 -10.52
CA LEU A 525 -192.52 58.55 -10.84
C LEU A 525 -192.13 59.05 -12.23
N THR A 526 -190.90 58.79 -12.67
CA THR A 526 -190.38 59.31 -13.95
C THR A 526 -191.07 58.67 -15.15
N ASP A 527 -191.46 57.39 -15.05
CA ASP A 527 -192.14 56.68 -16.13
C ASP A 527 -193.63 57.04 -16.24
N HIS A 528 -194.32 57.26 -15.11
CA HIS A 528 -195.70 57.77 -15.09
C HIS A 528 -195.84 59.12 -15.81
N VAL A 529 -194.91 60.05 -15.57
CA VAL A 529 -194.91 61.38 -16.22
C VAL A 529 -194.67 61.28 -17.74
N ARG A 530 -194.03 60.22 -18.21
CA ARG A 530 -193.81 59.99 -19.65
C ARG A 530 -195.08 59.51 -20.34
N ALA A 531 -195.76 58.52 -19.75
CA ALA A 531 -197.01 57.95 -20.29
C ALA A 531 -198.15 58.98 -20.43
N LEU A 532 -198.26 59.92 -19.47
CA LEU A 532 -199.26 60.99 -19.54
C LEU A 532 -199.05 61.95 -20.73
N ARG A 533 -197.79 62.22 -21.10
CA ARG A 533 -197.45 63.24 -22.11
C ARG A 533 -197.74 62.79 -23.54
N ASP A 534 -197.65 61.49 -23.83
CA ASP A 534 -197.99 60.95 -25.15
C ASP A 534 -199.51 60.81 -25.37
N ARG A 535 -200.31 60.66 -24.30
CA ARG A 535 -201.77 60.76 -24.38
C ARG A 535 -202.22 62.17 -24.79
N GLU A 536 -201.54 63.21 -24.31
CA GLU A 536 -201.88 64.61 -24.60
C GLU A 536 -201.67 64.96 -26.08
N ARG A 537 -200.64 64.41 -26.73
CA ARG A 537 -200.40 64.56 -28.18
C ARG A 537 -201.56 64.07 -29.05
N LEU A 538 -202.20 62.96 -28.67
CA LEU A 538 -203.31 62.37 -29.43
C LEU A 538 -204.59 63.22 -29.38
N LEU A 539 -204.80 64.00 -28.32
CA LEU A 539 -205.97 64.90 -28.19
C LEU A 539 -205.87 66.12 -29.11
N VAL A 540 -204.68 66.48 -29.60
CA VAL A 540 -204.50 67.55 -30.59
C VAL A 540 -204.97 67.14 -32.00
N ALA A 541 -205.15 65.84 -32.25
CA ALA A 541 -205.52 65.32 -33.57
C ALA A 541 -207.05 65.21 -33.81
N PHE A 542 -207.88 65.23 -32.77
CA PHE A 542 -209.34 64.99 -32.86
C PHE A 542 -210.15 65.97 -31.96
N PRO A 543 -210.57 67.14 -32.48
CA PRO A 543 -211.16 68.21 -31.67
C PRO A 543 -212.59 68.01 -31.12
N GLU A 544 -213.25 66.86 -31.35
CA GLU A 544 -214.70 66.71 -31.15
C GLU A 544 -215.12 66.24 -29.73
N LEU A 545 -214.22 66.23 -28.74
CA LEU A 545 -214.47 65.66 -27.40
C LEU A 545 -214.01 66.62 -26.26
N GLN A 546 -214.97 67.33 -25.64
CA GLN A 546 -214.75 68.41 -24.66
C GLN A 546 -215.76 68.35 -23.49
N ASN A 547 -215.39 68.74 -22.24
CA ASN A 547 -216.34 69.32 -21.25
C ASN A 547 -215.68 70.02 -20.01
N TRP A 548 -216.49 70.62 -19.08
CA TRP A 548 -216.14 71.83 -18.28
C TRP A 548 -216.34 71.79 -16.72
N ALA A 549 -215.40 72.44 -15.97
CA ALA A 549 -215.48 73.50 -14.90
C ALA A 549 -216.39 73.54 -13.59
N GLN A 550 -215.88 74.30 -12.56
CA GLN A 550 -216.53 75.29 -11.60
C GLN A 550 -216.94 75.00 -10.09
N PRO A 551 -217.21 76.05 -9.21
CA PRO A 551 -217.24 76.05 -7.70
C PRO A 551 -218.52 76.65 -6.99
N GLN A 552 -218.58 76.99 -5.65
CA GLN A 552 -219.56 77.97 -4.99
C GLN A 552 -219.40 78.36 -3.45
N THR A 553 -220.32 79.21 -2.87
CA THR A 553 -220.36 79.85 -1.49
C THR A 553 -221.79 80.12 -0.87
N THR A 554 -221.92 80.76 0.33
CA THR A 554 -223.17 81.28 1.06
C THR A 554 -222.83 82.24 2.25
N GLY A 555 -223.70 83.03 2.94
CA GLY A 555 -225.15 83.36 2.78
C GLY A 555 -226.02 83.75 4.05
N ASN A 556 -225.96 84.98 4.62
CA ASN A 556 -226.88 85.62 5.62
C ASN A 556 -227.21 87.08 5.20
N VAL A 557 -228.48 87.50 5.09
CA VAL A 557 -228.84 88.74 4.36
C VAL A 557 -228.18 90.04 4.84
N LEU A 558 -228.03 90.36 6.14
CA LEU A 558 -227.37 91.64 6.51
C LEU A 558 -225.83 91.54 6.48
N LEU A 559 -225.26 90.52 7.12
CA LEU A 559 -223.80 90.31 7.15
C LEU A 559 -223.21 89.93 5.79
N ASP A 560 -223.95 89.20 4.96
CA ASP A 560 -223.57 88.88 3.59
C ASP A 560 -224.19 89.81 2.55
N MET A 561 -225.06 90.78 2.88
CA MET A 561 -225.12 92.03 2.10
C MET A 561 -223.93 92.92 2.40
N GLU A 562 -223.37 92.91 3.61
CA GLU A 562 -222.10 93.60 3.89
C GLU A 562 -220.92 92.86 3.22
N ARG A 563 -220.84 91.53 3.29
CA ARG A 563 -219.88 90.76 2.49
C ARG A 563 -220.19 90.79 1.00
N GLN A 564 -221.43 90.90 0.54
CA GLN A 564 -221.71 91.18 -0.88
C GLN A 564 -221.44 92.63 -1.24
N LEU A 565 -221.44 93.61 -0.34
CA LEU A 565 -220.97 94.96 -0.64
C LEU A 565 -219.44 95.02 -0.68
N GLN A 566 -218.73 94.31 0.19
CA GLN A 566 -217.29 94.11 0.09
C GLN A 566 -216.92 93.29 -1.15
N ALA A 567 -217.59 92.16 -1.41
CA ALA A 567 -217.34 91.32 -2.58
C ALA A 567 -217.84 91.96 -3.89
N ASN A 568 -218.88 92.79 -3.88
CA ASN A 568 -219.26 93.62 -5.03
C ASN A 568 -218.29 94.78 -5.20
N SER A 569 -217.69 95.34 -4.13
CA SER A 569 -216.61 96.34 -4.26
C SER A 569 -215.35 95.71 -4.83
N ILE A 570 -214.96 94.52 -4.37
CA ILE A 570 -213.89 93.71 -4.94
C ILE A 570 -214.22 93.34 -6.40
N ARG A 571 -215.47 93.00 -6.72
CA ARG A 571 -215.92 92.72 -8.10
C ARG A 571 -215.98 93.97 -8.97
N VAL A 572 -216.30 95.15 -8.44
CA VAL A 572 -216.22 96.44 -9.14
C VAL A 572 -214.77 96.79 -9.43
N ASN A 573 -213.86 96.55 -8.48
CA ASN A 573 -212.42 96.74 -8.68
C ASN A 573 -211.87 95.76 -9.73
N ILE A 574 -212.29 94.48 -9.69
CA ILE A 574 -211.96 93.48 -10.72
C ILE A 574 -212.61 93.82 -12.07
N LEU A 575 -213.83 94.36 -12.13
CA LEU A 575 -214.47 94.83 -13.38
C LEU A 575 -213.78 96.08 -13.96
N GLN A 576 -213.26 96.97 -13.09
CA GLN A 576 -212.37 98.06 -13.49
C GLN A 576 -211.01 97.52 -13.94
N GLN A 577 -210.54 96.41 -13.38
CA GLN A 577 -209.34 95.70 -13.81
C GLN A 577 -209.57 94.91 -15.11
N GLU A 578 -210.76 94.39 -15.39
CA GLU A 578 -211.13 93.82 -16.70
C GLU A 578 -211.20 94.92 -17.76
N ASN A 579 -211.78 96.09 -17.46
CA ASN A 579 -211.84 97.22 -18.39
C ASN A 579 -210.45 97.85 -18.65
N THR A 580 -209.59 97.98 -17.63
CA THR A 580 -208.23 98.50 -17.82
C THR A 580 -207.26 97.45 -18.37
N THR A 581 -207.50 96.16 -18.09
CA THR A 581 -206.79 95.06 -18.77
C THR A 581 -207.29 94.86 -20.20
N LEU A 582 -208.55 95.17 -20.55
CA LEU A 582 -208.99 95.36 -21.94
C LEU A 582 -208.20 96.48 -22.64
N HIS A 583 -208.00 97.61 -21.96
CA HIS A 583 -207.10 98.67 -22.44
C HIS A 583 -205.62 98.23 -22.55
N LYS A 584 -205.20 97.16 -21.85
CA LYS A 584 -203.88 96.51 -22.04
C LYS A 584 -203.92 95.27 -22.93
N SER A 585 -205.07 94.75 -23.32
CA SER A 585 -205.24 93.94 -24.54
C SER A 585 -204.99 94.83 -25.76
N LEU A 586 -205.43 96.10 -25.71
CA LEU A 586 -205.05 97.15 -26.66
C LEU A 586 -203.57 97.60 -26.59
N GLN A 587 -202.74 97.03 -25.71
CA GLN A 587 -201.27 96.95 -25.93
C GLN A 587 -201.01 96.41 -27.35
N LYS A 588 -201.74 95.34 -27.72
CA LYS A 588 -201.73 94.70 -29.03
C LYS A 588 -202.75 95.33 -30.00
N LEU A 589 -202.87 96.65 -29.94
CA LEU A 589 -203.21 97.45 -31.12
C LEU A 589 -202.23 98.61 -31.32
N ARG A 590 -201.81 99.33 -30.25
CA ARG A 590 -200.88 100.48 -30.36
C ARG A 590 -199.74 100.54 -29.33
N LYS A 591 -198.93 99.48 -29.28
CA LYS A 591 -197.65 99.61 -30.02
C LYS A 591 -197.89 99.02 -31.40
N ALA A 592 -197.94 99.77 -32.51
CA ALA A 592 -197.41 101.11 -32.90
C ALA A 592 -197.51 102.32 -31.91
N ALA A 593 -196.42 102.60 -31.14
CA ALA A 593 -196.20 103.73 -30.19
C ALA A 593 -194.73 103.76 -29.60
N GLN A 594 -194.32 104.84 -28.88
CA GLN A 594 -192.90 105.12 -28.48
C GLN A 594 -192.69 105.69 -27.00
N PRO A 595 -191.64 106.44 -26.53
CA PRO A 595 -191.13 106.38 -25.12
C PRO A 595 -190.82 107.74 -24.39
N ASN A 596 -190.00 107.73 -23.31
CA ASN A 596 -188.77 108.59 -23.04
C ASN A 596 -188.60 109.40 -21.68
N CYS A 597 -187.33 109.77 -21.32
CA CYS A 597 -186.77 110.81 -20.33
C CYS A 597 -186.69 110.58 -18.76
N SER A 598 -185.94 111.31 -17.85
CA SER A 598 -184.61 112.04 -17.81
C SER A 598 -184.25 112.82 -16.46
N LYS A 599 -182.93 113.06 -16.08
CA LYS A 599 -182.30 114.08 -15.09
C LYS A 599 -182.22 113.80 -13.54
N LYS A 600 -181.39 114.44 -12.62
CA LYS A 600 -179.98 115.05 -12.51
C LYS A 600 -179.62 115.55 -11.03
N SER A 601 -178.38 116.07 -10.72
CA SER A 601 -177.85 116.91 -9.53
C SER A 601 -177.02 116.22 -8.37
N LEU A 602 -176.21 116.82 -7.42
CA LEU A 602 -175.64 118.20 -7.13
C LEU A 602 -174.19 118.34 -6.44
N LEU A 603 -173.94 118.78 -5.16
CA LEU A 603 -172.64 119.40 -4.65
C LEU A 603 -172.19 119.33 -3.13
N GLN A 604 -170.86 119.49 -2.87
CA GLN A 604 -170.07 120.09 -1.72
C GLN A 604 -169.71 119.32 -0.38
N ARG A 605 -168.40 119.42 0.02
CA ARG A 605 -167.70 119.10 1.31
C ARG A 605 -167.30 117.62 1.60
N GLU A 606 -166.33 117.45 2.53
CA GLU A 606 -165.71 116.22 3.09
C GLU A 606 -164.74 115.39 2.20
N LEU A 607 -164.13 114.33 2.79
CA LEU A 607 -162.79 113.81 2.44
C LEU A 607 -162.76 112.38 1.84
N ILE A 608 -161.88 112.20 0.85
CA ILE A 608 -161.14 110.98 0.44
C ILE A 608 -161.99 109.72 0.06
N PRO A 609 -162.23 109.45 -1.24
CA PRO A 609 -162.96 108.26 -1.74
C PRO A 609 -162.10 106.98 -1.79
N SER A 610 -162.60 105.73 -1.66
CA SER A 610 -163.65 104.98 -2.41
C SER A 610 -163.13 104.34 -3.74
N SER A 611 -163.58 103.16 -4.22
CA SER A 611 -164.43 102.08 -3.67
C SER A 611 -164.48 100.84 -4.62
N SER A 612 -165.14 99.75 -4.17
CA SER A 612 -165.75 98.66 -4.99
C SER A 612 -164.81 97.64 -5.66
N HIS A 613 -165.18 96.37 -5.91
CA HIS A 613 -166.41 95.56 -5.66
C HIS A 613 -165.96 94.20 -5.03
N ASP A 614 -166.70 93.50 -4.16
CA ASP A 614 -168.01 92.82 -4.31
C ASP A 614 -168.01 91.68 -5.36
N MET A 615 -168.70 90.54 -5.22
CA MET A 615 -169.51 89.90 -4.15
C MET A 615 -169.54 88.37 -4.48
N GLN A 616 -170.15 87.41 -3.78
CA GLN A 616 -171.13 87.31 -2.68
C GLN A 616 -170.77 86.00 -1.90
N LEU A 617 -170.91 85.86 -0.58
CA LEU A 617 -172.14 85.86 0.24
C LEU A 617 -173.14 84.75 -0.15
#